data_AF-A0A383CCU5-F1
#
_entry.id   AF-A0A383CCU5-F1
#
_cell.length_a   1.000
_cell.length_b   1.000
_cell.length_c   1.000
_cell.angle_alpha   90.00
_cell.angle_beta   90.00
_cell.angle_gamma   90.00
#
_symmetry.space_group_name_H-M   'P 1'
#
loop_
_entity.id
_entity.type
_entity.pdbx_description
1 polymer ?
#
loop_
_entity_poly.entity_id
_entity_poly.type
_entity_poly.pdbx_seq_one_letter_code
_entity_poly.pdbx_strand_id
1 'polypeptide(L)' 'STGNSFTDDDDSEFQAAIESLAASEVTSGCSQDRFCPSRPVTRGEMAAFLVRVLAVT' A
#
# COMPACT_ATOMS: atom_id res chain seq x y z
N SER A 1 10.06 7.83 -12.33
CA SER A 1 10.31 7.60 -10.90
C SER A 1 9.48 6.41 -10.49
N THR A 2 10.02 5.20 -10.68
CA THR A 2 9.26 3.96 -10.47
C THR A 2 9.92 3.27 -9.27
N GLY A 3 9.25 3.25 -8.12
CA GLY A 3 9.64 2.37 -7.02
C GLY A 3 10.23 3.02 -5.77
N ASN A 4 9.71 4.17 -5.32
CA ASN A 4 9.87 4.60 -3.93
C ASN A 4 8.76 5.60 -3.59
N SER A 5 7.54 5.07 -3.53
CA SER A 5 6.35 5.78 -3.05
C SER A 5 6.41 5.97 -1.53
N PHE A 6 7.15 5.09 -0.83
CA PHE A 6 7.25 5.10 0.63
C PHE A 6 8.69 4.93 1.12
N THR A 7 9.11 5.83 2.00
CA THR A 7 10.46 5.87 2.58
C THR A 7 10.79 4.73 3.54
N ASP A 8 9.80 3.93 3.94
CA ASP A 8 9.95 2.89 4.97
C ASP A 8 9.63 1.46 4.48
N ASP A 9 9.66 1.24 3.16
CA ASP A 9 9.48 -0.08 2.55
C ASP A 9 10.75 -0.66 1.92
N ASP A 10 11.85 0.11 1.85
CA ASP A 10 13.13 -0.28 1.22
C ASP A 10 13.75 -1.58 1.80
N ASP A 11 13.53 -1.84 3.09
CA ASP A 11 14.00 -3.07 3.76
C ASP A 11 12.96 -4.20 3.79
N SER A 12 11.81 -4.01 3.14
CA SER A 12 10.72 -5.00 3.11
C SER A 12 10.90 -5.97 1.95
N GLU A 13 10.80 -7.28 2.23
CA GLU A 13 10.69 -8.31 1.17
C GLU A 13 9.48 -8.09 0.25
N PHE A 14 8.51 -7.28 0.69
CA PHE A 14 7.29 -6.95 -0.04
C PHE A 14 7.37 -5.62 -0.80
N GLN A 15 8.52 -4.93 -0.83
CA GLN A 15 8.67 -3.62 -1.46
C GLN A 15 8.04 -3.56 -2.87
N ALA A 16 8.40 -4.51 -3.74
CA ALA A 16 7.87 -4.54 -5.11
C ALA A 16 6.33 -4.68 -5.16
N ALA A 17 5.74 -5.44 -4.24
CA ALA A 17 4.29 -5.56 -4.14
C ALA A 17 3.65 -4.28 -3.59
N ILE A 18 4.26 -3.65 -2.59
CA ILE A 18 3.82 -2.38 -2.01
C ILE A 18 3.79 -1.29 -3.07
N GLU A 19 4.88 -1.13 -3.83
CA GLU A 19 4.98 -0.16 -4.93
C GLU A 19 3.97 -0.46 -6.04
N SER A 20 3.72 -1.73 -6.36
CA SER A 20 2.70 -2.09 -7.34
C SER A 20 1.28 -1.73 -6.87
N LEU A 21 0.98 -1.89 -5.59
CA LEU A 21 -0.31 -1.50 -5.01
C LEU A 21 -0.45 0.03 -4.98
N ALA A 22 0.62 0.76 -4.68
CA ALA A 22 0.63 2.23 -4.69
C ALA A 22 0.43 2.78 -6.11
N ALA A 23 1.15 2.23 -7.09
CA ALA A 23 1.01 2.60 -8.50
C ALA A 23 -0.39 2.32 -9.07
N SER A 24 -1.10 1.36 -8.48
CA SER A 24 -2.50 1.02 -8.83
C SER A 24 -3.52 1.75 -7.97
N GLU A 25 -3.09 2.73 -7.15
CA GLU A 25 -3.93 3.52 -6.24
C GLU A 25 -4.72 2.69 -5.21
N VAL A 26 -4.27 1.46 -4.94
CA VAL A 26 -4.94 0.56 -3.97
C VAL A 26 -4.63 0.99 -2.53
N THR A 27 -3.40 1.43 -2.30
CA THR A 27 -2.93 1.92 -0.99
C THR A 27 -2.35 3.32 -1.13
N SER A 28 -2.56 4.14 -0.10
CA SER A 28 -1.94 5.47 0.06
C SER A 28 -0.93 5.51 1.20
N GLY A 29 -0.60 4.36 1.79
CA GLY A 29 0.25 4.27 2.97
C GLY A 29 -0.45 4.65 4.28
N CYS A 30 0.32 4.65 5.37
CA CYS A 30 -0.11 5.03 6.72
C CYS A 30 0.08 6.53 7.00
N SER A 31 0.99 7.19 6.27
CA SER A 31 1.21 8.64 6.28
C SER A 31 1.67 9.10 4.90
N GLN A 32 1.99 10.39 4.76
CA GLN A 32 2.29 11.02 3.47
C GLN A 32 3.36 10.30 2.64
N ASP A 33 4.37 9.74 3.29
CA ASP A 33 5.59 9.18 2.69
C ASP A 33 5.96 7.82 3.29
N ARG A 34 5.01 7.13 3.96
CA ARG A 34 5.26 5.84 4.63
C ARG A 34 4.15 4.84 4.40
N PHE A 35 4.54 3.57 4.25
CA PHE A 35 3.65 2.43 4.18
C PHE A 35 3.37 1.82 5.56
N CYS A 36 4.36 1.85 6.48
CA CYS A 36 4.33 1.15 7.77
C CYS A 36 4.11 -0.37 7.64
N PRO A 37 5.06 -1.13 7.05
CA PRO A 37 4.85 -2.55 6.69
C PRO A 37 4.52 -3.49 7.87
N SER A 38 4.95 -3.16 9.09
CA SER A 38 4.65 -3.96 10.29
C SER A 38 3.33 -3.59 10.98
N ARG A 39 2.62 -2.56 10.52
CA ARG A 39 1.38 -2.11 11.14
C ARG A 39 0.23 -3.07 10.78
N PRO A 40 -0.55 -3.56 11.75
CA PRO A 40 -1.75 -4.32 11.45
C PRO A 40 -2.75 -3.50 10.62
N VAL A 41 -3.31 -4.15 9.60
CA VAL A 41 -4.40 -3.61 8.78
C VAL A 41 -5.73 -3.94 9.47
N THR A 42 -6.58 -2.93 9.67
CA THR A 42 -7.94 -3.12 10.18
C THR A 42 -8.84 -3.76 9.14
N ARG A 43 -9.94 -4.38 9.57
CA ARG A 43 -10.93 -4.95 8.63
C ARG A 43 -11.52 -3.92 7.66
N GLY A 44 -11.67 -2.67 8.10
CA GLY A 44 -12.17 -1.57 7.27
C GLY A 44 -11.17 -1.15 6.19
N GLU A 45 -9.89 -1.02 6.54
CA GLU A 45 -8.82 -0.74 5.57
C GLU A 45 -8.71 -1.87 4.54
N MET A 46 -8.75 -3.14 4.99
CA MET A 46 -8.73 -4.28 4.08
C MET A 46 -9.92 -4.27 3.11
N ALA A 47 -11.13 -3.97 3.60
CA ALA A 47 -12.31 -3.84 2.74
C ALA A 47 -12.11 -2.73 1.68
N ALA A 48 -11.53 -1.60 2.06
CA ALA A 48 -11.25 -0.51 1.14
C ALA A 48 -10.21 -0.90 0.07
N PHE A 49 -9.19 -1.70 0.40
CA PHE A 49 -8.25 -2.24 -0.58
C PHE A 49 -8.96 -3.16 -1.59
N LEU A 50 -9.82 -4.07 -1.12
CA LEU A 50 -10.57 -4.97 -2.00
C LEU A 50 -11.49 -4.23 -2.96
N VAL A 51 -12.19 -3.19 -2.49
CA VAL A 51 -13.05 -2.35 -3.34
C VAL A 51 -12.24 -1.68 -4.45
N ARG A 52 -11.06 -1.13 -4.14
CA ARG A 52 -10.18 -0.47 -5.13
C ARG A 52 -9.59 -1.46 -6.14
N VAL A 53 -9.12 -2.62 -5.68
CA VAL A 53 -8.53 -3.66 -6.56
C VAL A 53 -9.56 -4.26 -7.49
N LEU A 54 -10.75 -4.57 -6.97
CA LEU A 54 -11.78 -5.29 -7.73
C LEU A 54 -12.68 -4.35 -8.53
N ALA A 55 -12.52 -3.02 -8.37
CA ALA A 55 -13.37 -1.99 -8.95
C ALA A 55 -14.87 -2.25 -8.70
N VAL A 56 -15.22 -2.80 -7.54
CA VAL A 56 -16.60 -3.11 -7.17
C VAL A 56 -17.16 -1.90 -6.42
N THR A 57 -17.82 -1.02 -7.16
CA THR A 57 -18.55 0.15 -6.64
C THR A 57 -20.03 -0.13 -6.48
#